data_AF-A0A1W9HKI1-F1
#
_entry.id   AF-A0A1W9HKI1-F1
#
_cell.length_a   1.000
_cell.length_b   1.000
_cell.length_c   1.000
_cell.angle_alpha   90.00
_cell.angle_beta   90.00
_cell.angle_gamma   90.00
#
_symmetry.space_group_name_H-M   'P 1'
#
loop_
_entity.id
_entity.type
_entity.pdbx_description
1 polymer ?
#
loop_
_entity_poly.entity_id
_entity_poly.type
_entity_poly.pdbx_seq_one_letter_code
_entity_poly.pdbx_strand_id
1 'polypeptide(L)' 'MKKAATFLGIGFELIVLVWFADAIGENLDKKFGWGGSGSAYGVLIAFVLWFIHMVIMAKGAMNDEED' A
#
# COMPACT_ATOMS: atom_id res chain seq x y z
N MET A 1 -8.67 -22.66 -0.73
CA MET A 1 -8.43 -21.86 -1.96
C MET A 1 -8.64 -20.36 -1.76
N LYS A 2 -9.73 -19.89 -1.13
CA LYS A 2 -9.97 -18.46 -0.89
C LYS A 2 -8.83 -17.74 -0.12
N LYS A 3 -8.35 -18.32 0.99
CA LYS A 3 -7.28 -17.74 1.82
C LYS A 3 -5.95 -17.51 1.07
N ALA A 4 -5.56 -18.43 0.18
CA ALA A 4 -4.32 -18.30 -0.60
C ALA A 4 -4.43 -17.21 -1.69
N ALA A 5 -5.60 -17.10 -2.34
CA ALA A 5 -5.86 -16.03 -3.32
C ALA A 5 -5.89 -14.64 -2.66
N THR A 6 -6.48 -14.52 -1.46
CA THR A 6 -6.46 -13.28 -0.68
C THR A 6 -5.04 -12.88 -0.29
N PHE A 7 -4.21 -13.84 0.15
CA PHE A 7 -2.82 -13.57 0.51
C PHE A 7 -1.97 -13.12 -0.69
N LEU A 8 -2.17 -13.75 -1.85
CA LEU A 8 -1.53 -13.34 -3.11
C LEU A 8 -1.99 -11.95 -3.57
N GLY A 9 -3.27 -11.65 -3.44
CA GLY A 9 -3.84 -10.33 -3.75
C GLY A 9 -3.22 -9.22 -2.91
N ILE A 10 -3.15 -9.43 -1.59
CA ILE A 10 -2.54 -8.49 -0.63
C ILE A 10 -1.07 -8.20 -0.94
N GLY A 11 -0.30 -9.24 -1.30
CA GLY A 11 1.11 -9.09 -1.65
C GLY A 11 1.30 -8.32 -2.95
N PHE A 12 0.47 -8.59 -3.97
CA PHE A 12 0.51 -7.86 -5.24
C PHE A 12 0.06 -6.40 -5.08
N GLU A 13 -0.94 -6.16 -4.24
CA GLU A 13 -1.43 -4.82 -3.93
C GLU A 13 -0.32 -3.92 -3.36
N LEU A 14 0.50 -4.44 -2.45
CA LEU A 14 1.65 -3.70 -1.92
C LEU A 14 2.64 -3.31 -3.02
N ILE A 15 2.97 -4.24 -3.93
CA ILE A 15 3.92 -3.97 -5.03
C ILE A 15 3.38 -2.86 -5.92
N VAL A 16 2.10 -2.95 -6.34
CA VAL A 16 1.47 -1.94 -7.19
C VAL A 16 1.39 -0.59 -6.49
N LEU A 17 1.03 -0.56 -5.21
CA LEU A 17 0.91 0.66 -4.43
C LEU A 17 2.26 1.36 -4.27
N VAL A 18 3.31 0.61 -3.94
CA VAL A 18 4.68 1.14 -3.81
C VAL A 18 5.18 1.67 -5.16
N TRP A 19 4.97 0.91 -6.24
CA TRP A 19 5.41 1.34 -7.58
C TRP A 19 4.70 2.62 -8.04
N PHE A 20 3.40 2.74 -7.77
CA PHE A 20 2.64 3.94 -8.09
C PHE A 20 3.03 5.13 -7.22
N ALA A 21 3.26 4.91 -5.92
CA ALA A 21 3.68 5.96 -5.00
C ALA A 21 5.08 6.48 -5.30
N ASP A 22 6.00 5.59 -5.68
CA ASP A 22 7.33 5.95 -6.16
C ASP A 22 7.26 6.76 -7.46
N ALA A 23 6.45 6.33 -8.43
CA ALA A 23 6.25 7.10 -9.67
C ALA A 23 5.65 8.50 -9.44
N ILE A 24 4.73 8.65 -8.49
CA ILE A 24 4.20 9.96 -8.09
C ILE A 24 5.29 10.77 -7.38
N GLY A 25 6.01 10.14 -6.45
CA GLY A 25 7.08 10.77 -5.68
C GLY A 25 8.21 11.28 -6.57
N GLU A 26 8.62 10.52 -7.58
CA GLU A 26 9.61 10.95 -8.58
C GLU A 26 9.11 12.15 -9.39
N ASN A 27 7.83 12.17 -9.75
CA ASN A 27 7.24 13.32 -10.45
C ASN A 27 7.23 14.57 -9.57
N LEU A 28 6.96 14.42 -8.27
CA LEU A 28 7.05 15.51 -7.30
C LEU A 28 8.50 15.96 -7.10
N ASP A 29 9.44 15.02 -7.00
CA ASP A 29 10.87 15.29 -6.90
C ASP A 29 11.38 16.10 -8.10
N LYS A 30 10.98 15.71 -9.31
CA LYS A 30 11.32 16.43 -10.56
C LYS A 30 10.67 17.82 -10.61
N LYS A 31 9.45 17.97 -10.11
CA LYS A 31 8.70 19.23 -10.17
C LYS A 31 9.12 20.25 -9.11
N PHE A 32 9.48 19.80 -7.92
CA PHE A 32 9.81 20.67 -6.79
C PHE A 32 11.29 20.65 -6.40
N GLY A 33 12.12 19.83 -7.06
CA GLY A 33 13.56 19.75 -6.80
C GLY A 33 13.89 19.07 -5.46
N TRP A 34 13.05 18.15 -4.99
CA TRP A 34 13.16 17.53 -3.65
C TRP A 34 14.24 16.43 -3.55
N GLY A 35 14.96 16.16 -4.63
CA GLY A 35 16.18 15.34 -4.59
C GLY A 35 15.98 13.89 -4.16
N GLY A 36 14.79 13.32 -4.36
CA GLY A 36 14.45 11.94 -3.97
C GLY A 36 13.62 11.85 -2.69
N SER A 37 13.40 12.97 -1.99
CA SER A 37 12.60 12.99 -0.76
C SER A 37 11.13 12.69 -1.02
N GLY A 38 10.57 13.17 -2.13
CA GLY A 38 9.18 12.92 -2.54
C GLY A 38 8.91 11.45 -2.79
N SER A 39 9.85 10.76 -3.46
CA SER A 39 9.82 9.31 -3.68
C SER A 39 9.87 8.55 -2.34
N ALA A 40 10.82 8.90 -1.47
CA ALA A 40 10.95 8.29 -0.15
C ALA A 40 9.67 8.46 0.72
N TYR A 41 9.11 9.68 0.79
CA TYR A 41 7.87 9.93 1.53
C TYR A 41 6.67 9.24 0.87
N GLY A 42 6.60 9.19 -0.46
CA GLY A 42 5.57 8.47 -1.20
C GLY A 42 5.53 6.99 -0.83
N VAL A 43 6.68 6.33 -0.87
CA VAL A 43 6.81 4.91 -0.48
C VAL A 43 6.43 4.72 1.00
N LEU A 44 6.88 5.60 1.89
CA LEU A 44 6.53 5.53 3.31
C LEU A 44 5.00 5.63 3.53
N ILE A 45 4.35 6.58 2.86
CA ILE A 45 2.89 6.76 2.93
C ILE A 45 2.16 5.54 2.36
N ALA A 46 2.64 4.96 1.25
CA ALA A 46 2.08 3.75 0.67
C ALA A 46 2.11 2.58 1.66
N PHE A 47 3.23 2.36 2.35
CA PHE A 47 3.33 1.34 3.40
C PHE A 47 2.32 1.55 4.53
N VAL A 48 2.16 2.80 4.98
CA VAL A 48 1.20 3.14 6.05
C VAL A 48 -0.24 2.90 5.60
N LEU A 49 -0.62 3.32 4.40
CA LEU A 49 -1.96 3.10 3.84
C LEU A 49 -2.25 1.61 3.65
N TRP A 50 -1.30 0.85 3.10
CA TRP A 50 -1.42 -0.59 2.94
C TRP A 50 -1.60 -1.29 4.29
N PHE A 51 -0.83 -0.90 5.32
CA PHE A 51 -0.97 -1.46 6.66
C PHE A 51 -2.34 -1.15 7.27
N ILE A 52 -2.86 0.07 7.12
CA ILE A 52 -4.21 0.42 7.55
C ILE A 52 -5.25 -0.44 6.82
N HIS A 53 -5.12 -0.61 5.50
CA HIS A 53 -6.01 -1.46 4.71
C HIS A 53 -6.03 -2.91 5.22
N MET A 54 -4.86 -3.46 5.53
CA MET A 54 -4.72 -4.80 6.12
C MET A 54 -5.43 -4.92 7.48
N VAL A 55 -5.30 -3.93 8.36
CA VAL A 55 -5.98 -3.93 9.66
C VAL A 55 -7.49 -3.86 9.50
N ILE A 56 -7.99 -3.07 8.56
CA ILE A 56 -9.43 -2.97 8.28
C ILE A 56 -9.96 -4.30 7.74
N MET A 57 -9.26 -4.92 6.79
CA MET A 57 -9.64 -6.21 6.22
C MET A 57 -9.62 -7.33 7.28
N ALA A 58 -8.61 -7.35 8.14
CA ALA A 58 -8.52 -8.32 9.24
C ALA A 58 -9.67 -8.16 10.23
N LYS A 59 -10.03 -6.92 10.60
CA LYS A 59 -11.19 -6.63 11.46
C LYS A 59 -12.51 -7.04 10.80
N GLY A 60 -12.69 -6.76 9.52
CA GLY A 60 -13.88 -7.17 8.77
C GLY A 60 -14.02 -8.69 8.73
N ALA A 61 -12.92 -9.40 8.45
CA ALA A 61 -12.91 -10.86 8.42
C ALA A 61 -13.20 -11.52 9.79
N MET A 62 -12.80 -10.88 10.90
CA MET A 62 -13.12 -11.36 12.25
C MET A 62 -14.59 -11.17 12.60
N ASN A 63 -15.19 -10.05 12.21
CA ASN A 63 -16.60 -9.78 12.48
C ASN A 63 -17.53 -10.68 11.64
N ASP A 64 -17.15 -11.01 10.40
CA ASP A 64 -17.90 -11.93 9.53
C ASP A 64 -17.88 -13.40 10.01
N GLU A 65 -16.99 -13.78 10.94
CA GLU A 65 -16.94 -15.13 11.52
C GLU A 65 -17.81 -15.28 12.80
N GLU A 66 -18.33 -14.18 13.37
CA GLU A 66 -19.19 -14.19 14.57
C GLU A 66 -20.71 -14.18 14.28
N ASP A 67 -21.13 -14.00 13.02
CA ASP A 67 -22.52 -14.06 12.54
C ASP A 67 -22.82 -15.37 11.77
#